data_AF-A0A934HQS6-F1
#
_entry.id   AF-A0A934HQS6-F1
#
_cell.length_a   1.000
_cell.length_b   1.000
_cell.length_c   1.000
_cell.angle_alpha   90.00
_cell.angle_beta   90.00
_cell.angle_gamma   90.00
#
_symmetry.space_group_name_H-M   'P 1'
#
loop_
_entity.id
_entity.type
_entity.pdbx_description
1 polymer ?
#
loop_
_entity_poly.entity_id
_entity_poly.type
_entity_poly.pdbx_seq_one_letter_code
_entity_poly.pdbx_strand_id
1 'polypeptide(L)'
;EIQPDLSMYMKLKVRLVNAADNKELFSRAFSYRGKEHKFAEWAADGAGLFKTEIDGAYSKLSEEARKDIYMMNTLTRPQER
;
A
#
# COMPACT_ATOMS: atom_id res chain seq x y z
N GLU A 1 5.73 5.39 -33.39
CA GLU A 1 5.03 4.63 -32.33
C GLU A 1 4.54 5.59 -31.26
N ILE A 2 3.35 5.35 -30.70
CA ILE A 2 2.81 6.16 -29.59
C ILE A 2 3.37 5.55 -28.29
N GLN A 3 4.14 6.33 -27.51
CA GLN A 3 4.58 5.95 -26.17
C GLN A 3 3.68 6.64 -25.14
N PRO A 4 2.65 5.96 -24.62
CA PRO A 4 1.77 6.55 -23.62
C PRO A 4 2.53 6.78 -22.32
N ASP A 5 2.14 7.83 -21.61
CA ASP A 5 2.52 8.04 -20.22
C ASP A 5 1.76 7.04 -19.35
N LEU A 6 2.50 6.30 -18.53
CA LEU A 6 1.99 5.26 -17.66
C LEU A 6 2.43 5.56 -16.22
N SER A 7 1.51 5.38 -15.28
CA SER A 7 1.83 5.32 -13.85
C SER A 7 1.68 3.91 -13.32
N MET A 8 2.54 3.54 -12.38
CA MET A 8 2.30 2.38 -11.55
C MET A 8 1.14 2.66 -10.59
N TYR A 9 0.17 1.74 -10.50
CA TYR A 9 -0.90 1.78 -9.51
C TYR A 9 -0.89 0.51 -8.67
N MET A 10 -1.00 0.64 -7.34
CA MET A 10 -1.10 -0.47 -6.42
C MET A 10 -2.24 -0.23 -5.43
N LYS A 11 -3.02 -1.28 -5.17
CA LYS A 11 -4.08 -1.26 -4.17
C LYS A 11 -3.81 -2.33 -3.12
N LEU A 12 -3.76 -1.91 -1.86
CA LEU A 12 -3.60 -2.79 -0.71
C LEU A 12 -4.93 -2.85 0.04
N LYS A 13 -5.43 -4.06 0.32
CA LYS A 13 -6.59 -4.27 1.19
C LYS A 13 -6.13 -4.95 2.46
N VAL A 14 -6.39 -4.33 3.60
CA VAL A 14 -5.97 -4.81 4.92
C VAL A 14 -7.18 -5.12 5.77
N ARG A 15 -7.11 -6.22 6.50
CA ARG A 15 -8.11 -6.65 7.47
C ARG A 15 -7.40 -7.02 8.77
N LEU A 16 -7.88 -6.48 9.89
CA LEU A 16 -7.51 -6.95 11.22
C LEU A 16 -8.65 -7.84 11.72
N VAL A 17 -8.31 -9.04 12.13
CA VAL A 17 -9.28 -10.00 12.68
C VAL A 17 -8.85 -10.42 14.08
N ASN A 18 -9.82 -10.60 14.97
CA ASN A 18 -9.60 -11.26 16.24
C ASN A 18 -9.34 -12.75 16.00
N ALA A 19 -8.22 -13.27 16.48
CA ALA A 19 -7.81 -14.65 16.24
C ALA A 19 -8.73 -15.67 16.92
N ALA A 20 -9.42 -15.29 18.02
CA ALA A 20 -10.24 -16.22 18.80
C ALA A 20 -11.57 -16.57 18.12
N ASP A 21 -12.20 -15.58 17.46
CA ASP A 21 -13.56 -15.70 16.90
C ASP A 21 -13.63 -15.29 15.41
N ASN A 22 -12.49 -14.98 14.79
CA ASN A 22 -12.37 -14.47 13.43
C ASN A 22 -13.18 -13.18 13.15
N LYS A 23 -13.58 -12.46 14.21
CA LYS A 23 -14.34 -11.22 14.07
C LYS A 23 -13.46 -10.15 13.45
N GLU A 24 -13.97 -9.49 12.42
CA GLU A 24 -13.30 -8.35 11.80
C GLU A 24 -13.32 -7.15 12.75
N LEU A 25 -12.13 -6.68 13.12
CA LEU A 25 -11.93 -5.51 13.97
C LEU A 25 -11.67 -4.25 13.13
N PHE A 26 -11.12 -4.43 11.93
CA PHE A 26 -10.80 -3.35 11.00
C PHE A 26 -10.73 -3.86 9.56
N SER A 27 -11.13 -3.03 8.61
CA SER A 27 -10.97 -3.29 7.18
C SER A 27 -10.84 -1.97 6.44
N ARG A 28 -9.76 -1.81 5.69
CA ARG A 28 -9.50 -0.59 4.90
C ARG A 28 -8.72 -0.94 3.64
N ALA A 29 -8.95 -0.15 2.60
CA ALA A 29 -8.16 -0.17 1.39
C ALA A 29 -7.27 1.08 1.32
N PHE A 30 -6.04 0.87 0.86
CA PHE A 30 -5.04 1.89 0.57
C PHE A 30 -4.69 1.82 -0.90
N SER A 31 -4.31 2.95 -1.48
CA SER A 31 -3.92 3.00 -2.89
C SER A 31 -2.72 3.90 -3.09
N TYR A 32 -1.79 3.41 -3.88
CA TYR A 32 -0.63 4.14 -4.35
C TYR A 32 -0.78 4.41 -5.84
N ARG A 33 -0.49 5.64 -6.25
CA ARG A 33 -0.28 6.00 -7.65
C ARG A 33 1.10 6.65 -7.74
N GLY A 34 1.96 6.02 -8.52
CA GLY A 34 3.33 6.46 -8.80
C GLY A 34 3.37 7.58 -9.83
N LYS A 35 4.58 8.02 -10.16
CA LYS A 35 4.78 9.04 -11.19
C LYS A 35 4.46 8.49 -12.58
N GLU A 36 4.12 9.40 -13.49
CA GLU A 36 3.98 9.09 -14.91
C GLU A 36 5.36 9.02 -15.56
N HIS A 37 5.58 7.95 -16.32
CA HIS A 37 6.77 7.74 -17.15
C HIS A 37 6.36 7.13 -18.48
N LYS A 38 7.17 7.32 -19.51
CA LYS A 38 6.95 6.66 -20.79
C LYS A 38 7.11 5.15 -20.64
N PHE A 39 6.35 4.37 -21.41
CA PHE A 39 6.49 2.92 -21.42
C PHE A 39 7.95 2.46 -21.63
N ALA A 40 8.69 3.11 -22.52
CA ALA A 40 10.09 2.78 -22.78
C ALA A 40 10.99 3.00 -21.55
N GLU A 41 10.72 4.03 -20.74
CA GLU A 41 11.46 4.28 -19.49
C GLU A 41 11.16 3.21 -18.44
N TRP A 42 9.90 2.75 -18.35
CA TRP A 42 9.54 1.64 -17.47
C TRP A 42 10.25 0.33 -17.84
N ALA A 43 10.45 0.07 -19.14
CA ALA A 43 11.05 -1.16 -19.65
C ALA A 43 12.59 -1.09 -19.77
N ALA A 44 13.16 0.12 -19.74
CA ALA A 44 14.60 0.34 -19.85
C ALA A 44 15.38 -0.33 -18.71
N ASP A 45 16.65 -0.62 -18.97
CA ASP A 45 17.61 -1.11 -17.98
C ASP A 45 17.09 -2.31 -17.16
N GLY A 46 16.44 -3.25 -17.83
CA GLY A 46 15.86 -4.44 -17.19
C GLY A 46 14.73 -4.12 -16.20
N ALA A 47 13.94 -3.08 -16.52
CA ALA A 47 12.85 -2.53 -15.73
C ALA A 47 13.27 -2.04 -14.33
N GLY A 48 14.47 -1.44 -14.22
CA GLY A 48 15.00 -0.94 -12.95
C GLY A 48 14.11 0.12 -12.28
N LEU A 49 13.57 1.05 -13.09
CA LEU A 49 12.61 2.06 -12.62
C LEU A 49 11.35 1.41 -12.03
N PHE A 50 10.79 0.41 -12.75
CA PHE A 50 9.60 -0.30 -12.31
C PHE A 50 9.80 -1.04 -10.99
N LYS A 51 10.92 -1.75 -10.84
CA LYS A 51 11.26 -2.45 -9.58
C LYS A 51 11.37 -1.48 -8.41
N THR A 52 12.06 -0.36 -8.61
CA THR A 52 12.23 0.68 -7.58
C THR A 52 10.88 1.28 -7.15
N GLU A 53 9.99 1.58 -8.10
CA GLU A 53 8.67 2.13 -7.79
C GLU A 53 7.79 1.09 -7.07
N ILE A 54 7.88 -0.20 -7.44
CA ILE A 54 7.19 -1.29 -6.73
C ILE A 54 7.61 -1.34 -5.26
N ASP A 55 8.92 -1.38 -5.00
CA ASP A 55 9.45 -1.47 -3.64
C ASP A 55 9.03 -0.25 -2.82
N GLY A 56 9.09 0.95 -3.42
CA GLY A 56 8.61 2.18 -2.81
C GLY A 56 7.10 2.16 -2.50
N ALA A 57 6.28 1.67 -3.43
CA ALA A 57 4.84 1.52 -3.24
C ALA A 57 4.52 0.56 -2.08
N TYR A 58 5.22 -0.58 -2.02
CA TYR A 58 5.07 -1.55 -0.93
C TYR A 58 5.43 -0.95 0.42
N SER A 59 6.59 -0.30 0.54
CA SER A 59 7.02 0.32 1.80
C SER A 59 6.03 1.41 2.24
N LYS A 60 5.59 2.27 1.32
CA LYS A 60 4.66 3.36 1.64
C LYS A 60 3.29 2.84 2.09
N LEU A 61 2.69 1.92 1.34
CA LEU A 61 1.38 1.37 1.70
C LEU A 61 1.42 0.57 3.00
N SER A 62 2.52 -0.15 3.26
CA SER A 62 2.71 -0.88 4.51
C SER A 62 2.80 0.07 5.70
N GLU A 63 3.53 1.18 5.56
CA GLU A 63 3.65 2.20 6.62
C GLU A 63 2.32 2.93 6.88
N GLU A 64 1.54 3.23 5.84
CA GLU A 64 0.18 3.80 5.97
C GLU A 64 -0.76 2.83 6.69
N ALA A 65 -0.78 1.56 6.26
CA ALA A 65 -1.58 0.51 6.90
C ALA A 65 -1.19 0.31 8.36
N ARG A 66 0.12 0.29 8.65
CA ARG A 66 0.67 0.17 10.00
C ARG A 66 0.14 1.31 10.88
N LYS A 67 0.31 2.56 10.46
CA LYS A 67 -0.13 3.75 11.21
C LYS A 67 -1.62 3.69 11.55
N ASP A 68 -2.45 3.35 10.58
CA ASP A 68 -3.90 3.26 10.78
C ASP A 68 -4.29 2.16 11.78
N ILE A 69 -3.69 0.97 11.66
CA ILE A 69 -3.94 -0.13 12.59
C ILE A 69 -3.52 0.25 14.02
N TYR A 70 -2.34 0.85 14.19
CA TYR A 70 -1.86 1.27 15.51
C TYR A 70 -2.72 2.37 16.11
N MET A 71 -3.06 3.42 15.34
CA MET A 71 -3.92 4.50 15.83
C MET A 71 -5.31 3.99 16.23
N MET A 72 -5.89 3.06 15.47
CA MET A 72 -7.15 2.43 15.86
C MET A 72 -7.00 1.65 17.18
N ASN A 73 -5.95 0.84 17.31
CA ASN A 73 -5.71 0.04 18.53
C ASN A 73 -5.53 0.93 19.78
N THR A 74 -4.87 2.09 19.64
CA THR A 74 -4.73 3.05 20.75
C THR A 74 -6.05 3.71 21.17
N LEU A 75 -7.02 3.84 20.25
CA LEU A 75 -8.33 4.43 20.52
C LEU A 75 -9.36 3.42 21.02
N THR A 76 -9.17 2.12 20.74
CA THR A 76 -10.13 1.06 21.09
C THR A 76 -9.75 0.26 22.34
N ARG A 77 -8.57 0.46 22.94
CA ARG A 77 -8.25 -0.15 24.23
C ARG A 77 -9.05 0.52 25.34
N PRO A 78 -9.76 -0.24 26.20
CA PRO A 78 -10.26 0.29 27.47
C PRO A 78 -9.05 0.85 28.24
N GLN A 79 -9.20 2.04 28.82
CA GLN A 79 -8.27 2.53 29.84
C GLN A 79 -8.41 1.57 31.03
N GLU A 80 -7.53 0.58 31.13
CA GLU A 80 -7.41 -0.23 32.34
C GLU A 80 -7.03 0.72 33.49
N ARG A 81 -8.00 0.98 34.36
CA ARG A 81 -7.84 1.66 35.64
C ARG A 81 -7.48 0.65 36.72
#